data_AF-A0A3B9BM41-F1
#
_entry.id   AF-A0A3B9BM41-F1
#
_cell.length_a   1.000
_cell.length_b   1.000
_cell.length_c   1.000
_cell.angle_alpha   90.00
_cell.angle_beta   90.00
_cell.angle_gamma   90.00
#
_symmetry.space_group_name_H-M   'P 1'
#
loop_
_entity.id
_entity.type
_entity.pdbx_description
1 polymer ?
#
loop_
_entity_poly.entity_id
_entity_poly.type
_entity_poly.pdbx_seq_one_letter_code
_entity_poly.pdbx_strand_id
1 'polypeptide(L)' 'RGFDKIRAGGMAGQWLWLVTGPNMAGKSTFLRQNALIAILAQIGSFVPADTAHIGRIDRLFSRVGAS' A
#
# COMPACT_ATOMS: atom_id res chain seq x y z
N ARG A 1 -9.10 -1.33 -13.96
CA ARG A 1 -8.88 0.06 -14.47
C ARG A 1 -8.76 0.98 -13.27
N GLY A 2 -7.53 1.27 -12.83
CA GLY A 2 -7.25 2.08 -11.64
C GLY A 2 -6.29 1.39 -10.67
N PHE A 3 -6.32 0.06 -10.61
CA PHE A 3 -5.42 -0.78 -9.82
C PHE A 3 -5.01 -1.99 -10.66
N ASP A 4 -3.75 -2.04 -11.07
CA ASP A 4 -3.21 -3.19 -11.82
C ASP A 4 -2.08 -3.83 -11.02
N LYS A 5 -2.23 -5.11 -10.70
CA LYS A 5 -1.23 -5.89 -9.97
C LYS A 5 -0.29 -6.55 -10.97
N ILE A 6 0.98 -6.20 -10.91
CA ILE A 6 2.03 -6.71 -11.80
C ILE A 6 3.17 -7.35 -10.99
N ARG A 7 3.95 -8.23 -11.62
CA ARG A 7 5.17 -8.78 -11.01
C ARG A 7 6.27 -7.73 -11.09
N ALA A 8 6.94 -7.46 -9.97
CA ALA A 8 8.14 -6.64 -9.99
C ALA A 8 9.32 -7.47 -10.52
N GLY A 9 10.14 -6.89 -11.41
CA GLY A 9 11.21 -7.59 -12.14
C GLY A 9 12.47 -7.93 -11.33
N GLY A 10 12.36 -8.08 -10.01
CA GLY A 10 13.48 -8.44 -9.14
C GLY A 10 13.02 -9.44 -8.09
N MET A 11 13.65 -10.61 -8.06
CA MET A 11 13.35 -11.76 -7.17
C MET A 11 11.93 -12.36 -7.29
N ALA A 12 11.86 -13.68 -7.17
CA ALA A 12 10.59 -14.40 -7.17
C ALA A 12 9.70 -13.95 -6.01
N GLY A 13 8.44 -13.61 -6.30
CA GLY A 13 7.42 -13.30 -5.29
C GLY A 13 7.10 -11.82 -5.08
N GLN A 14 7.84 -10.88 -5.69
CA GLN A 14 7.55 -9.45 -5.53
C GLN A 14 6.36 -8.99 -6.40
N TRP A 15 5.44 -8.26 -5.78
CA TRP A 15 4.26 -7.70 -6.42
C TRP A 15 4.31 -6.18 -6.38
N LEU A 16 3.95 -5.55 -7.50
CA LEU A 16 3.79 -4.12 -7.64
C LEU A 16 2.33 -3.82 -8.00
N TRP A 17 1.76 -2.81 -7.35
CA TRP A 17 0.44 -2.29 -7.69
C TRP A 17 0.60 -0.95 -8.39
N LEU A 18 0.13 -0.87 -9.64
CA LEU A 18 0.03 0.37 -10.38
C LEU A 18 -1.33 1.02 -10.07
N VAL A 19 -1.29 2.16 -9.37
CA VAL A 19 -2.49 2.92 -9.00
C VAL A 19 -2.64 4.13 -9.92
N THR A 20 -3.64 4.14 -10.78
CA THR A 20 -3.88 5.19 -11.79
C THR A 20 -5.22 5.89 -11.58
N GLY A 21 -5.35 7.10 -12.12
CA GLY A 21 -6.59 7.88 -12.06
C GLY A 21 -6.33 9.39 -12.09
N PRO A 22 -7.39 10.22 -12.25
CA PRO A 22 -7.29 11.68 -12.31
C PRO A 22 -6.63 12.30 -11.08
N ASN A 23 -6.13 13.53 -11.22
CA ASN A 23 -5.72 14.31 -10.05
C ASN A 23 -6.88 14.43 -9.05
N MET A 24 -6.55 14.44 -7.76
CA MET A 24 -7.53 14.46 -6.66
C MET A 24 -8.46 13.24 -6.54
N ALA A 25 -8.28 12.18 -7.34
CA ALA A 25 -9.07 10.94 -7.24
C ALA A 25 -8.72 10.04 -6.02
N GLY A 26 -8.15 10.60 -4.95
CA GLY A 26 -7.88 9.86 -3.70
C GLY A 26 -6.70 8.89 -3.71
N LYS A 27 -5.91 8.81 -4.79
CA LYS A 27 -4.76 7.88 -4.91
C LYS A 27 -3.77 7.99 -3.73
N SER A 28 -3.44 9.21 -3.31
CA SER A 28 -2.53 9.43 -2.18
C SER A 28 -3.16 9.02 -0.85
N THR A 29 -4.47 9.21 -0.68
CA THR A 29 -5.21 8.77 0.50
C THR A 29 -5.18 7.24 0.61
N PHE A 30 -5.43 6.55 -0.51
CA PHE A 30 -5.36 5.10 -0.59
C PHE A 30 -3.98 4.56 -0.17
N LEU A 31 -2.89 5.13 -0.71
CA LEU A 31 -1.53 4.70 -0.36
C LEU A 31 -1.21 4.92 1.12
N ARG A 32 -1.60 6.08 1.68
CA ARG A 32 -1.38 6.39 3.10
C ARG A 32 -2.19 5.47 4.02
N GLN A 33 -3.44 5.18 3.68
CA GLN A 33 -4.28 4.28 4.47
C GLN A 33 -3.67 2.88 4.56
N ASN A 34 -3.16 2.34 3.45
CA ASN A 34 -2.47 1.05 3.47
C ASN A 34 -1.23 1.07 4.37
N ALA A 35 -0.45 2.15 4.33
CA ALA A 35 0.72 2.32 5.19
C ALA A 35 0.33 2.39 6.69
N LEU A 36 -0.74 3.10 7.03
CA LEU A 36 -1.27 3.17 8.39
C LEU A 36 -1.79 1.82 8.88
N ILE A 37 -2.53 1.08 8.04
CA ILE A 37 -3.01 -0.27 8.34
C ILE A 37 -1.83 -1.21 8.66
N ALA A 38 -0.76 -1.16 7.87
CA ALA A 38 0.46 -1.94 8.11
C ALA A 38 1.10 -1.63 9.47
N ILE A 39 1.24 -0.35 9.81
CA ILE A 39 1.81 0.08 11.10
C ILE A 39 0.92 -0.36 12.26
N LEU A 40 -0.39 -0.11 12.19
CA LEU A 40 -1.36 -0.49 13.22
C LEU A 40 -1.33 -2.00 13.49
N ALA A 41 -1.28 -2.81 12.42
CA ALA A 41 -1.19 -4.26 12.57
C ALA A 41 0.10 -4.71 13.26
N GLN A 42 1.25 -4.11 12.93
CA GLN A 42 2.54 -4.50 13.51
C GLN A 42 2.74 -4.06 14.96
N ILE A 43 2.05 -3.00 15.41
CA ILE A 43 2.05 -2.60 16.83
C ILE A 43 1.05 -3.39 17.67
N GLY A 44 0.28 -4.30 17.08
CA GLY A 44 -0.74 -5.10 17.76
C GLY A 44 -2.08 -4.39 17.97
N SER A 45 -2.35 -3.31 17.23
CA SER A 45 -3.63 -2.60 17.29
C SER A 45 -4.68 -3.24 16.39
N PHE A 46 -5.96 -3.02 16.69
CA PHE A 46 -7.02 -3.17 15.69
C PHE A 46 -6.76 -2.25 14.49
N VAL A 47 -7.19 -2.70 13.31
CA VAL A 47 -7.08 -1.96 12.04
C VAL A 47 -8.48 -1.60 11.53
N PRO A 48 -8.63 -0.49 10.78
CA PRO A 48 -9.92 -0.09 10.20
C PRO A 48 -10.28 -0.93 8.97
N ALA A 49 -10.68 -2.19 9.21
CA ALA A 49 -11.17 -3.12 8.19
C ALA A 49 -12.08 -4.18 8.83
N ASP A 50 -13.06 -4.69 8.09
CA ASP A 50 -13.90 -5.81 8.56
C ASP A 50 -13.06 -7.08 8.78
N THR A 51 -12.08 -7.32 7.89
CA THR A 51 -11.08 -8.39 7.99
C THR A 51 -9.76 -7.91 7.39
N ALA A 52 -8.62 -8.39 7.89
CA ALA A 52 -7.30 -8.05 7.36
C ALA A 52 -6.32 -9.21 7.49
N HIS A 53 -5.66 -9.56 6.39
CA HIS A 53 -4.53 -10.50 6.37
C HIS A 53 -3.27 -9.74 5.99
N ILE A 54 -2.38 -9.53 6.97
CA ILE A 54 -1.16 -8.71 6.81
C ILE A 54 0.04 -9.57 7.21
N GLY A 55 0.96 -9.77 6.27
CA GLY A 55 2.23 -10.44 6.53
C GLY A 55 3.21 -9.54 7.29
N ARG A 56 4.32 -10.11 7.75
CA ARG A 56 5.39 -9.32 8.38
C ARG A 56 6.01 -8.36 7.37
N ILE A 57 6.11 -7.08 7.74
CA ILE A 57 6.72 -6.03 6.94
C ILE A 57 7.99 -5.57 7.65
N ASP A 58 9.15 -5.79 7.05
CA ASP A 58 10.42 -5.39 7.67
C ASP A 58 10.74 -3.91 7.41
N ARG A 59 10.28 -3.36 6.29
CA ARG A 59 10.56 -1.98 5.87
C ARG A 59 9.37 -1.38 5.12
N LEU A 60 9.03 -0.13 5.46
CA LEU A 60 8.02 0.67 4.78
C LEU A 60 8.70 1.90 4.20
N PHE A 61 8.62 2.06 2.87
CA PHE A 61 9.20 3.19 2.16
C PHE A 61 8.09 4.07 1.58
N SER A 62 8.35 5.37 1.53
CA SER A 62 7.47 6.34 0.87
C SER A 62 8.32 7.37 0.13
N ARG A 63 7.84 7.78 -1.04
CA ARG A 63 8.34 8.95 -1.76
C ARG A 63 7.14 9.74 -2.24
N VAL A 64 7.02 10.97 -1.78
CA VAL A 64 6.01 11.92 -2.25
C VAL A 64 6.70 12.88 -3.20
N GLY A 65 6.15 13.07 -4.40
CA GLY A 65 6.65 14.10 -5.30
C GLY A 65 6.43 15.47 -4.67
N ALA A 66 7.46 16.32 -4.70
CA ALA A 66 7.29 17.74 -4.43
C ALA A 66 6.73 18.39 -5.70
N SER A 67 5.62 19.11 -5.56
CA SER A 67 4.97 19.91 -6.60
C SER A 67 4.94 21.35 -6.18
#